data_AF-J0CV47-F1
#
_entry.id   AF-J0CV47-F1
#
_cell.length_a   1.000
_cell.length_b   1.000
_cell.length_c   1.000
_cell.angle_alpha   90.00
_cell.angle_beta   90.00
_cell.angle_gamma   90.00
#
_symmetry.space_group_name_H-M   'P 1'
#
loop_
_entity.id
_entity.type
_entity.pdbx_description
1 polymer ?
#
loop_
_entity_poly.entity_id
_entity_poly.type
_entity_poly.pdbx_seq_one_letter_code
_entity_poly.pdbx_strand_id
1 'polypeptide(L)'
;MPVGEWGSALTAAAGLHRAGTSIHTRTLAAMKQRTPTIHRALKVYNDLCEKLKGLLPVGSQFPLPQPLSTELKHLKKNDVLMQDVYISGNEGPAPAWLIDDNVRKGIRAMLVIERCAEEDIRLDRESRNLMRWYTQETAAIDAVCADPASMLINWLFMRPL
;
A
#
# COMPACT_ATOMS: atom_id res chain seq x y z
N MET A 1 -47.06 -47.83 -6.28
CA MET A 1 -46.27 -46.61 -6.06
C MET A 1 -44.82 -47.03 -5.83
N PRO A 2 -43.83 -46.46 -6.55
CA PRO A 2 -42.51 -47.07 -6.67
C PRO A 2 -41.60 -46.72 -5.48
N VAL A 3 -40.90 -47.74 -4.97
CA VAL A 3 -39.99 -47.70 -3.82
C VAL A 3 -38.64 -47.00 -4.15
N GLY A 4 -38.55 -46.32 -5.29
CA GLY A 4 -37.31 -45.74 -5.82
C GLY A 4 -37.05 -44.26 -5.46
N GLU A 5 -38.08 -43.49 -5.10
CA GLU A 5 -37.94 -42.03 -4.95
C GLU A 5 -37.27 -41.61 -3.62
N TRP A 6 -37.43 -42.40 -2.57
CA TRP A 6 -36.88 -42.09 -1.23
C TRP A 6 -35.38 -42.37 -1.10
N GLY A 7 -34.82 -43.32 -1.86
CA GLY A 7 -33.39 -43.64 -1.84
C GLY A 7 -32.51 -42.56 -2.49
N SER A 8 -33.04 -41.88 -3.51
CA SER A 8 -32.35 -40.79 -4.20
C SER A 8 -32.23 -39.54 -3.30
N ALA A 9 -33.29 -39.21 -2.55
CA ALA A 9 -33.31 -38.07 -1.63
C ALA A 9 -32.34 -38.24 -0.44
N LEU A 10 -32.22 -39.46 0.12
CA LEU A 10 -31.28 -39.78 1.20
C LEU A 10 -29.81 -39.70 0.74
N THR A 11 -29.52 -40.08 -0.51
CA THR A 11 -28.17 -40.00 -1.09
C THR A 11 -27.76 -38.55 -1.35
N ALA A 12 -28.69 -37.69 -1.77
CA ALA A 12 -28.45 -36.26 -1.95
C ALA A 12 -28.16 -35.52 -0.62
N ALA A 13 -28.91 -35.85 0.45
CA ALA A 13 -28.68 -35.30 1.78
C ALA A 13 -27.33 -35.75 2.40
N ALA A 14 -26.92 -37.01 2.17
CA ALA A 14 -25.62 -37.52 2.58
C ALA A 14 -24.45 -36.85 1.84
N GLY A 15 -24.64 -36.46 0.56
CA GLY A 15 -23.66 -35.70 -0.22
C GLY A 15 -23.40 -34.30 0.34
N LEU A 16 -24.45 -33.62 0.81
CA LEU A 16 -24.35 -32.28 1.43
C LEU A 16 -23.56 -32.34 2.76
N HIS A 17 -23.80 -33.38 3.57
CA HIS A 17 -23.09 -33.59 4.84
C HIS A 17 -21.60 -33.98 4.64
N ARG A 18 -21.28 -34.74 3.59
CA ARG A 18 -19.89 -35.04 3.18
C ARG A 18 -19.16 -33.83 2.60
N ALA A 19 -19.86 -32.94 1.91
CA ALA A 19 -19.28 -31.69 1.41
C ALA A 19 -18.90 -30.76 2.58
N GLY A 20 -19.76 -30.66 3.61
CA GLY A 20 -19.47 -29.89 4.82
C GLY A 20 -18.23 -30.38 5.59
N THR A 21 -18.05 -31.69 5.73
CA THR A 21 -16.87 -32.28 6.37
C THR A 21 -15.60 -32.16 5.52
N SER A 22 -15.71 -32.28 4.20
CA SER A 22 -14.61 -32.06 3.25
C SER A 22 -14.11 -30.62 3.25
N ILE A 23 -15.01 -29.64 3.29
CA ILE A 23 -14.64 -28.22 3.45
C ILE A 23 -13.95 -28.02 4.80
N HIS A 24 -14.51 -28.53 5.89
CA HIS A 24 -13.92 -28.40 7.23
C HIS A 24 -12.51 -29.01 7.33
N THR A 25 -12.31 -30.22 6.80
CA THR A 25 -10.98 -30.87 6.81
C THR A 25 -9.97 -30.11 5.96
N ARG A 26 -10.38 -29.61 4.79
CA ARG A 26 -9.55 -28.75 3.94
C ARG A 26 -9.16 -27.45 4.66
N THR A 27 -10.10 -26.82 5.36
CA THR A 27 -9.83 -25.62 6.17
C THR A 27 -8.84 -25.93 7.28
N LEU A 28 -9.03 -27.02 8.05
CA LEU A 28 -8.10 -27.43 9.10
C LEU A 28 -6.71 -27.76 8.56
N ALA A 29 -6.61 -28.43 7.41
CA ALA A 29 -5.33 -28.73 6.77
C ALA A 29 -4.60 -27.45 6.35
N ALA A 30 -5.30 -26.50 5.73
CA ALA A 30 -4.75 -25.20 5.38
C ALA A 30 -4.31 -24.40 6.63
N MET A 31 -5.08 -24.45 7.71
CA MET A 31 -4.70 -23.83 8.99
C MET A 31 -3.45 -24.46 9.58
N LYS A 32 -3.35 -25.79 9.58
CA LYS A 32 -2.15 -26.52 10.06
C LYS A 32 -0.91 -26.15 9.24
N GLN A 33 -1.01 -26.06 7.92
CA GLN A 33 0.11 -25.65 7.06
C GLN A 33 0.60 -24.23 7.36
N ARG A 34 -0.30 -23.31 7.74
CA ARG A 34 0.05 -21.90 8.05
C ARG A 34 0.52 -21.69 9.48
N THR A 35 0.18 -22.61 10.39
CA THR A 35 0.55 -22.57 11.81
C THR A 35 2.03 -22.26 12.06
N PRO A 36 3.03 -22.92 11.44
CA PRO A 36 4.44 -22.62 11.70
C PRO A 36 4.84 -21.21 11.26
N THR A 37 4.29 -20.73 10.13
CA THR A 37 4.54 -19.37 9.65
C THR A 37 4.00 -18.33 10.63
N ILE A 38 2.80 -18.56 11.18
CA ILE A 38 2.21 -17.68 12.19
C ILE A 38 3.07 -17.66 13.46
N HIS A 39 3.55 -18.81 13.94
CA HIS A 39 4.44 -18.84 15.11
C HIS A 39 5.75 -18.09 14.88
N ARG A 40 6.33 -18.17 13.69
CA ARG A 40 7.52 -17.37 13.33
C ARG A 40 7.21 -15.88 13.36
N ALA A 41 6.08 -15.46 12.80
CA ALA A 41 5.65 -14.06 12.81
C ALA A 41 5.43 -13.55 14.24
N LEU A 42 4.80 -14.35 15.12
CA LEU A 42 4.61 -14.01 16.52
C LEU A 42 5.93 -13.83 17.26
N LYS A 43 6.90 -14.72 17.02
CA LYS A 43 8.24 -14.59 17.59
C LYS A 43 8.89 -13.28 17.16
N VAL A 44 8.91 -13.00 15.86
CA VAL A 44 9.50 -11.76 15.31
C VAL A 44 8.82 -10.53 15.89
N TYR A 45 7.49 -10.52 15.97
CA TYR A 45 6.74 -9.41 16.56
C TYR A 45 7.09 -9.19 18.05
N ASN A 46 7.12 -10.26 18.85
CA ASN A 46 7.47 -10.17 20.26
C ASN A 46 8.92 -9.70 20.47
N ASP A 47 9.87 -10.22 19.67
CA ASP A 47 11.26 -9.79 19.68
C ASP A 47 11.39 -8.28 19.35
N LEU A 48 10.57 -7.76 18.44
CA LEU A 48 10.51 -6.33 18.12
C LEU A 48 9.91 -5.49 19.25
N CYS A 49 8.87 -5.99 19.94
CA CYS A 49 8.30 -5.31 21.10
C CYS A 49 9.34 -5.14 22.21
N GLU A 50 10.19 -6.15 22.44
CA GLU A 50 11.29 -6.07 23.42
C GLU A 50 12.37 -5.07 22.99
N LYS A 51 12.78 -5.09 21.72
CA LYS A 51 13.73 -4.11 21.17
C LYS A 51 13.21 -2.68 21.30
N LEU A 52 11.94 -2.45 21.00
CA LEU A 52 11.29 -1.15 21.13
C LEU A 52 11.30 -0.64 22.57
N LYS A 53 11.02 -1.51 23.55
CA LYS A 53 11.11 -1.17 24.97
C LYS A 53 12.53 -0.73 25.36
N GLY A 54 13.56 -1.38 24.83
CA GLY A 54 14.96 -1.02 25.10
C GLY A 54 15.41 0.29 24.44
N LEU A 55 14.78 0.68 23.34
CA LEU A 55 15.08 1.94 22.63
C LEU A 55 14.27 3.14 23.13
N LEU A 56 13.36 2.94 24.08
CA LEU A 56 12.49 4.02 24.55
C LEU A 56 13.32 5.08 25.31
N PRO A 57 13.31 6.35 24.87
CA PRO A 57 14.01 7.40 25.59
C PRO A 57 13.38 7.67 26.96
N VAL A 58 14.21 7.96 27.95
CA VAL A 58 13.79 8.23 29.33
C VAL A 58 12.82 9.43 29.33
N GLY A 59 11.60 9.22 29.84
CA GLY A 59 10.57 10.25 29.94
C GLY A 59 9.54 10.26 28.79
N SER A 60 9.65 9.38 27.79
CA SER A 60 8.62 9.24 26.76
C SER A 60 7.39 8.50 27.29
N GLN A 61 6.19 9.04 27.04
CA GLN A 61 4.89 8.45 27.38
C GLN A 61 4.16 7.90 26.15
N PHE A 62 4.90 7.32 25.19
CA PHE A 62 4.27 6.69 24.02
C PHE A 62 3.73 5.30 24.37
N PRO A 63 2.46 4.95 24.04
CA PRO A 63 1.92 3.62 24.29
C PRO A 63 2.65 2.59 23.43
N LEU A 64 3.42 1.71 24.08
CA LEU A 64 4.15 0.65 23.38
C LEU A 64 3.24 -0.54 23.03
N PRO A 65 3.48 -1.20 21.89
CA PRO A 65 2.77 -2.43 21.54
C PRO A 65 3.04 -3.52 22.58
N GLN A 66 2.00 -4.25 22.97
CA GLN A 66 2.09 -5.35 23.92
C GLN A 66 2.47 -6.66 23.20
N PRO A 67 3.32 -7.50 23.82
CA PRO A 67 3.65 -8.81 23.26
C PRO A 67 2.41 -9.70 23.20
N LEU A 68 2.30 -10.49 22.15
CA LEU A 68 1.18 -11.41 21.92
C LEU A 68 1.49 -12.79 22.51
N SER A 69 0.44 -13.49 22.92
CA SER A 69 0.55 -14.89 23.35
C SER A 69 1.07 -15.76 22.21
N THR A 70 2.00 -16.67 22.49
CA THR A 70 2.50 -17.64 21.50
C THR A 70 1.49 -18.73 21.19
N GLU A 71 0.45 -18.88 22.01
CA GLU A 71 -0.59 -19.89 21.84
C GLU A 71 -1.74 -19.37 20.95
N LEU A 72 -1.88 -19.93 19.74
CA LEU A 72 -2.87 -19.47 18.75
C LEU A 72 -4.33 -19.46 19.24
N LYS A 73 -4.68 -20.31 20.20
CA LYS A 73 -6.03 -20.35 20.79
C LYS A 73 -6.36 -19.06 21.56
N HIS A 74 -5.36 -18.47 22.21
CA HIS A 74 -5.50 -17.23 22.96
C HIS A 74 -5.57 -16.02 22.02
N LEU A 75 -4.81 -16.02 20.92
CA LEU A 75 -4.92 -14.98 19.89
C LEU A 75 -6.34 -14.89 19.30
N LYS A 76 -7.01 -16.04 19.06
CA LYS A 76 -8.37 -16.04 18.49
C LYS A 76 -9.38 -15.27 19.35
N LYS A 77 -9.17 -15.19 20.67
CA LYS A 77 -10.05 -14.51 21.63
C LYS A 77 -9.55 -13.13 22.05
N ASN A 78 -8.45 -12.65 21.46
CA ASN A 78 -7.87 -11.39 21.84
C ASN A 78 -8.51 -10.26 21.02
N ASP A 79 -9.46 -9.55 21.62
CA ASP A 79 -10.17 -8.45 20.98
C ASP A 79 -9.23 -7.31 20.55
N VAL A 80 -8.07 -7.13 21.19
CA VAL A 80 -7.08 -6.11 20.82
C VAL A 80 -6.51 -6.35 19.42
N LEU A 81 -6.41 -7.60 18.97
CA LEU A 81 -5.96 -7.92 17.61
C LEU A 81 -7.00 -7.57 16.54
N MET A 82 -8.27 -7.55 16.94
CA MET A 82 -9.40 -7.26 16.07
C MET A 82 -9.81 -5.78 16.14
N GLN A 83 -9.20 -5.01 17.04
CA GLN A 83 -9.34 -3.57 17.12
C GLN A 83 -8.48 -2.91 16.05
N ASP A 84 -9.08 -1.94 15.37
CA ASP A 84 -8.33 -1.08 14.45
C ASP A 84 -7.49 -0.12 15.30
N VAL A 85 -6.25 -0.52 15.60
CA VAL A 85 -5.32 0.16 16.52
C VAL A 85 -5.18 1.65 16.22
N TYR A 86 -5.38 2.06 14.96
CA TYR A 86 -5.30 3.45 14.52
C TYR A 86 -6.58 4.27 14.77
N ILE A 87 -7.72 3.63 14.99
CA ILE A 87 -9.02 4.29 15.22
C ILE A 87 -9.47 4.16 16.67
N SER A 88 -9.29 2.98 17.29
CA SER A 88 -9.81 2.69 18.64
C SER A 88 -8.75 2.72 19.75
N GLY A 89 -7.46 2.89 19.43
CA GLY A 89 -6.38 2.83 20.40
C GLY A 89 -6.15 4.11 21.22
N ASN A 90 -6.88 5.20 20.94
CA ASN A 90 -6.69 6.44 21.70
C ASN A 90 -7.61 6.44 22.92
N GLU A 91 -7.05 6.23 24.12
CA GLU A 91 -7.73 6.51 25.38
C GLU A 91 -7.94 8.03 25.49
N GLY A 92 -9.10 8.52 25.02
CA GLY A 92 -9.42 9.94 25.03
C GLY A 92 -10.45 10.36 23.97
N PRO A 93 -10.86 11.63 23.95
CA PRO A 93 -11.69 12.15 22.86
C PRO A 93 -10.96 11.93 21.52
N ALA A 94 -11.70 11.52 20.49
CA ALA A 94 -11.12 11.31 19.18
C ALA A 94 -10.45 12.62 18.68
N PRO A 95 -9.29 12.52 18.01
CA PRO A 95 -8.51 13.70 17.66
C PRO A 95 -9.26 14.61 16.69
N ALA A 96 -8.99 15.92 16.74
CA ALA A 96 -9.75 16.91 15.96
C ALA A 96 -9.65 16.69 14.44
N TRP A 97 -8.54 16.17 13.92
CA TRP A 97 -8.42 15.81 12.50
C TRP A 97 -9.37 14.68 12.09
N LEU A 98 -9.87 13.89 13.04
CA LEU A 98 -10.84 12.82 12.76
C LEU A 98 -12.27 13.34 12.81
N ILE A 99 -12.59 14.17 13.80
CA ILE A 99 -13.97 14.63 14.09
C ILE A 99 -14.30 15.96 13.38
N ASP A 100 -13.39 16.93 13.39
CA ASP A 100 -13.65 18.29 12.91
C ASP A 100 -13.33 18.41 11.41
N ASP A 101 -14.38 18.71 10.63
CA ASP A 101 -14.25 18.90 9.18
C ASP A 101 -13.40 20.11 8.81
N ASN A 102 -13.42 21.18 9.62
CA ASN A 102 -12.61 22.37 9.39
C ASN A 102 -11.13 22.06 9.55
N VAL A 103 -10.76 21.26 10.55
CA VAL A 103 -9.37 20.81 10.74
C VAL A 103 -8.91 19.99 9.54
N ARG A 104 -9.74 19.06 9.04
CA ARG A 104 -9.40 18.28 7.83
C ARG A 104 -9.27 19.14 6.58
N LYS A 105 -10.13 20.15 6.44
CA LYS A 105 -10.04 21.11 5.33
C LYS A 105 -8.75 21.94 5.43
N GLY A 106 -8.40 22.39 6.63
CA GLY A 106 -7.15 23.12 6.90
C GLY A 106 -5.91 22.29 6.58
N ILE A 107 -5.85 21.04 7.05
CA ILE A 107 -4.74 20.12 6.72
C ILE A 107 -4.61 19.93 5.22
N ARG A 108 -5.71 19.66 4.52
CA ARG A 108 -5.70 19.51 3.04
C ARG A 108 -5.24 20.79 2.35
N ALA A 109 -5.70 21.96 2.80
CA ALA A 109 -5.29 23.24 2.23
C ALA A 109 -3.78 23.48 2.40
N MET A 110 -3.23 23.19 3.58
CA MET A 110 -1.79 23.28 3.84
C MET A 110 -0.98 22.36 2.92
N LEU A 111 -1.41 21.09 2.79
CA LEU A 111 -0.74 20.13 1.89
C LEU A 111 -0.80 20.56 0.42
N VAL A 112 -1.89 21.20 -0.01
CA VAL A 112 -2.00 21.76 -1.36
C VAL A 112 -1.00 22.90 -1.56
N ILE A 113 -0.84 23.80 -0.58
CA ILE A 113 0.13 24.89 -0.67
C ILE A 113 1.56 24.34 -0.77
N GLU A 114 1.92 23.37 0.07
CA GLU A 114 3.24 22.73 0.03
C GLU A 114 3.48 22.03 -1.31
N ARG A 115 2.47 21.33 -1.84
CA ARG A 115 2.53 20.70 -3.15
C ARG A 115 2.69 21.73 -4.27
N CYS A 116 2.01 22.88 -4.21
CA CYS A 116 2.22 23.95 -5.18
C CYS A 116 3.67 24.45 -5.17
N ALA A 117 4.27 24.65 -3.98
CA ALA A 117 5.67 25.06 -3.87
C ALA A 117 6.64 24.00 -4.42
N GLU A 118 6.38 22.71 -4.16
CA GLU A 118 7.13 21.59 -4.75
C GLU A 118 7.03 21.62 -6.29
N GLU A 119 5.82 21.82 -6.81
CA GLU A 119 5.55 21.83 -8.24
C GLU A 119 6.21 23.01 -8.96
N ASP A 120 6.21 24.20 -8.35
CA ASP A 120 6.89 25.38 -8.91
C ASP A 120 8.40 25.11 -9.11
N ILE A 121 9.04 24.48 -8.12
CA ILE A 121 10.46 24.10 -8.21
C ILE A 121 10.67 23.06 -9.33
N ARG A 122 9.75 22.10 -9.46
CA ARG A 122 9.80 21.08 -10.51
C ARG A 122 9.65 21.69 -11.90
N LEU A 123 8.67 22.57 -12.09
CA LEU A 123 8.38 23.25 -13.35
C LEU A 123 9.54 24.17 -13.76
N ASP A 124 10.13 24.91 -12.83
CA ASP A 124 11.32 25.72 -13.11
C ASP A 124 12.46 24.84 -13.64
N ARG A 125 12.72 23.69 -12.99
CA ARG A 125 13.74 22.75 -13.45
C ARG A 125 13.44 22.18 -14.84
N GLU A 126 12.20 21.77 -15.09
CA GLU A 126 11.78 21.26 -16.40
C GLU A 126 11.89 22.32 -17.49
N SER A 127 11.48 23.56 -17.20
CA SER A 127 11.58 24.68 -18.14
C SER A 127 13.03 24.99 -18.54
N ARG A 128 13.95 24.99 -17.56
CA ARG A 128 15.39 25.20 -17.80
C ARG A 128 15.99 24.06 -18.63
N ASN A 129 15.58 22.82 -18.36
CA ASN A 129 16.03 21.67 -19.14
C ASN A 129 15.55 21.74 -20.60
N LEU A 130 14.28 22.09 -20.82
CA LEU A 130 13.70 22.26 -22.15
C LEU A 130 14.40 23.38 -22.92
N MET A 131 14.61 24.54 -22.30
CA MET A 131 15.30 25.66 -22.93
C MET A 131 16.74 25.29 -23.29
N ARG A 132 17.47 24.63 -22.37
CA ARG A 132 18.83 24.16 -22.63
C ARG A 132 18.86 23.20 -23.82
N TRP A 133 17.98 22.21 -23.86
CA TRP A 133 17.91 21.28 -24.97
C TRP A 133 17.61 22.00 -26.30
N TYR A 134 16.60 22.88 -26.30
CA TYR A 134 16.22 23.65 -27.49
C TYR A 134 17.37 24.51 -28.03
N THR A 135 18.08 25.23 -27.14
CA THR A 135 19.24 26.05 -27.53
C THR A 135 20.40 25.23 -28.09
N GLN A 136 20.61 24.01 -27.56
CA GLN A 136 21.65 23.10 -28.07
C GLN A 136 21.27 22.55 -29.44
N GLU A 137 20.02 22.14 -29.61
CA GLU A 137 19.52 21.57 -30.87
C GLU A 137 19.53 22.61 -31.99
N THR A 138 19.03 23.81 -31.71
CA THR A 138 19.05 24.92 -32.68
C THR A 138 20.47 25.33 -33.06
N ALA A 139 21.38 25.45 -32.10
CA ALA A 139 22.79 25.73 -32.39
C ALA A 139 23.45 24.63 -33.23
N ALA A 140 23.11 23.35 -33.01
CA ALA A 140 23.60 22.25 -33.82
C ALA A 140 23.07 22.31 -35.26
N ILE A 141 21.79 22.63 -35.44
CA ILE A 141 21.19 22.83 -36.77
C ILE A 141 21.84 24.02 -37.49
N ASP A 142 21.98 25.15 -36.81
CA ASP A 142 22.61 26.35 -37.37
C ASP A 142 24.05 26.08 -37.80
N ALA A 143 24.82 25.33 -37.00
CA ALA A 143 26.17 24.93 -37.34
C ALA A 143 26.22 24.05 -38.61
N VAL A 144 25.28 23.11 -38.76
CA VAL A 144 25.16 22.27 -39.97
C VAL A 144 24.72 23.09 -41.18
N CYS A 145 23.84 24.07 -41.01
CA CYS A 145 23.41 24.96 -42.10
C CYS A 145 24.53 25.92 -42.56
N ALA A 146 25.41 26.32 -41.64
CA ALA A 146 26.55 27.19 -41.93
C ALA A 146 27.75 26.45 -42.56
N ASP A 147 27.81 25.12 -42.44
CA ASP A 147 28.88 24.32 -43.04
C ASP A 147 28.77 24.33 -44.59
N PRO A 148 29.77 24.84 -45.32
CA PRO A 148 29.76 24.83 -46.78
C PRO A 148 29.69 23.42 -47.39
N ALA A 149 30.10 22.36 -46.67
CA ALA A 149 29.96 20.97 -47.12
C ALA A 149 28.49 20.49 -47.12
N SER A 150 27.63 21.14 -46.34
CA SER A 150 26.19 20.87 -46.20
C SER A 150 25.32 21.60 -47.25
N MET A 151 25.92 22.45 -48.09
CA MET A 151 25.20 23.23 -49.12
C MET A 151 24.39 22.37 -50.11
N LEU A 152 24.81 21.12 -50.35
CA LEU A 152 24.09 20.15 -51.19
C LEU A 152 22.81 19.58 -50.53
N ILE A 153 22.58 19.79 -49.24
CA ILE A 153 21.35 19.42 -48.52
C ILE A 153 20.45 20.65 -48.36
N ASN A 154 21.04 21.84 -48.18
CA ASN A 154 20.33 23.10 -47.96
C ASN A 154 19.39 23.50 -49.13
N TRP A 155 19.74 23.13 -50.37
CA TRP A 155 18.89 23.35 -51.56
C TRP A 155 17.54 22.61 -51.55
N LEU A 156 17.38 21.55 -50.74
CA LEU A 156 16.14 20.79 -50.61
C LEU A 156 15.16 21.43 -49.61
N PHE A 157 15.68 22.19 -48.62
CA PHE A 157 14.88 22.81 -47.56
C PHE A 157 14.52 24.28 -47.85
N MET A 158 15.25 24.99 -48.71
CA MET A 158 14.98 26.39 -49.09
C MET A 158 14.14 26.57 -50.38
N ARG A 159 13.27 25.62 -50.75
CA ARG A 159 12.28 25.89 -51.81
C ARG A 159 11.16 26.79 -51.26
N PRO A 160 10.91 27.98 -51.83
CA PRO A 160 9.71 28.73 -51.51
C PRO A 160 8.48 27.96 -52.03
N LEU A 161 7.38 28.01 -51.28
CA LEU A 161 6.06 27.53 -51.71
C LEU A 161 5.59 28.25 -52.98
#